data_AF-A0A820SBW0-F1
#
_entry.id   AF-A0A820SBW0-F1
#
_cell.length_a   1.000
_cell.length_b   1.000
_cell.length_c   1.000
_cell.angle_alpha   90.00
_cell.angle_beta   90.00
_cell.angle_gamma   90.00
#
_symmetry.space_group_name_H-M   'P 1'
#
loop_
_entity.id
_entity.type
_entity.pdbx_description
1 polymer ?
#
loop_
_entity_poly.entity_id
_entity_poly.type
_entity_poly.pdbx_seq_one_letter_code
_entity_poly.pdbx_strand_id
1 'polypeptide(L)'
;GKINLYSYDVIEMLTLTGVRDITNNFRKKTLGLRELHTRQATNILTDECVPHTYCWSPSLVAKPSDWGAHIDVSGFFFLNLGTAYTNPPKDLLEFLCINNDGSYTNSKLPPPIYVGFGSITGHDSRR
;
A
#
# COMPACT_ATOMS: atom_id res chain seq x y z
N GLY A 1 -9.07 -19.51 -5.22
CA GLY A 1 -10.06 -20.41 -4.57
C GLY A 1 -11.31 -19.61 -4.22
N LYS A 2 -12.51 -20.23 -4.25
CA LYS A 2 -13.80 -19.52 -4.13
C LYS A 2 -13.92 -18.62 -2.88
N ILE A 3 -13.34 -19.03 -1.75
CA ILE A 3 -13.33 -18.26 -0.50
C ILE A 3 -12.59 -16.92 -0.65
N ASN A 4 -11.49 -16.90 -1.41
CA ASN A 4 -10.75 -15.66 -1.67
C ASN A 4 -11.64 -14.66 -2.42
N LEU A 5 -12.27 -15.10 -3.51
CA LEU A 5 -13.15 -14.25 -4.32
C LEU A 5 -14.29 -13.66 -3.47
N TYR A 6 -15.00 -14.49 -2.71
CA TYR A 6 -16.09 -14.02 -1.85
C TYR A 6 -15.64 -13.01 -0.78
N SER A 7 -14.39 -13.08 -0.32
CA SER A 7 -13.88 -12.10 0.65
C SER A 7 -13.81 -10.69 0.06
N TYR A 8 -13.54 -10.54 -1.24
CA TYR A 8 -13.55 -9.24 -1.93
C TYR A 8 -14.96 -8.67 -1.97
N ASP A 9 -15.96 -9.47 -2.38
CA ASP A 9 -17.37 -9.04 -2.45
C ASP A 9 -17.88 -8.56 -1.07
N VAL A 10 -17.53 -9.29 -0.01
CA VAL A 10 -17.93 -8.94 1.37
C VAL A 10 -17.29 -7.63 1.81
N ILE A 11 -15.99 -7.45 1.60
CA ILE A 11 -15.29 -6.23 1.97
C ILE A 11 -15.83 -5.04 1.19
N GLU A 12 -16.02 -5.17 -0.13
CA GLU A 12 -16.57 -4.11 -0.98
C GLU A 12 -17.97 -3.70 -0.53
N MET A 13 -18.84 -4.66 -0.23
CA MET A 13 -20.17 -4.39 0.31
C MET A 13 -20.10 -3.61 1.63
N LEU A 14 -19.25 -4.03 2.57
CA LEU A 14 -19.11 -3.37 3.88
C LEU A 14 -18.57 -1.95 3.75
N THR A 15 -17.51 -1.76 2.96
CA THR A 15 -16.90 -0.45 2.71
C THR A 15 -17.92 0.51 2.12
N LEU A 16 -18.63 0.10 1.07
CA LEU A 16 -19.59 0.98 0.38
C LEU A 16 -20.84 1.25 1.18
N THR A 17 -21.30 0.29 1.99
CA THR A 17 -22.41 0.51 2.91
C THR A 17 -22.06 1.58 3.95
N GLY A 18 -20.83 1.55 4.50
CA GLY A 18 -20.38 2.51 5.49
C GLY A 18 -20.29 3.96 4.98
N VAL A 19 -20.10 4.18 3.68
CA VAL A 19 -19.97 5.51 3.07
C VAL A 19 -21.12 5.92 2.16
N ARG A 20 -22.14 5.06 1.99
CA ARG A 20 -23.22 5.21 1.00
C ARG A 20 -23.89 6.57 1.03
N ASP A 21 -24.30 7.03 2.21
CA ASP A 21 -25.05 8.28 2.35
C ASP A 21 -24.18 9.50 2.00
N ILE A 22 -22.90 9.48 2.39
CA ILE A 22 -21.93 10.53 2.09
C ILE A 22 -21.71 10.59 0.56
N THR A 23 -21.46 9.44 -0.06
CA THR A 23 -21.25 9.33 -1.50
C THR A 23 -22.48 9.77 -2.29
N ASN A 24 -23.68 9.30 -1.94
CA ASN A 24 -24.89 9.64 -2.67
C ASN A 24 -25.33 11.10 -2.47
N ASN A 25 -25.13 11.67 -1.28
CA ASN A 25 -25.34 13.10 -1.07
C ASN A 25 -24.41 13.93 -1.95
N PHE A 26 -23.12 13.59 -2.01
CA PHE A 26 -22.15 14.27 -2.86
C PHE A 26 -22.52 14.17 -4.36
N ARG A 27 -22.87 12.95 -4.81
CA ARG A 27 -23.32 12.71 -6.19
C ARG A 27 -24.50 13.59 -6.57
N LYS A 28 -25.54 13.63 -5.74
CA LYS A 28 -26.78 14.34 -6.07
C LYS A 28 -26.66 15.86 -5.89
N LYS A 29 -26.11 16.31 -4.77
CA LYS A 29 -26.12 17.73 -4.37
C LYS A 29 -24.97 18.53 -4.97
N THR A 30 -23.85 17.88 -5.29
CA THR A 30 -22.66 18.56 -5.83
C THR A 30 -22.45 18.24 -7.30
N LEU A 31 -22.51 16.97 -7.69
CA LEU A 31 -22.22 16.56 -9.07
C LEU A 31 -23.46 16.53 -9.99
N GLY A 32 -24.68 16.64 -9.44
CA GLY A 32 -25.92 16.50 -10.21
C GLY A 32 -26.17 15.09 -10.76
N LEU A 33 -25.49 14.07 -10.22
CA LEU A 33 -25.59 12.68 -10.64
C LEU A 33 -26.67 11.92 -9.87
N ARG A 34 -27.23 10.89 -10.50
CA ARG A 34 -28.15 9.95 -9.84
C ARG A 34 -27.45 9.19 -8.71
N GLU A 35 -28.21 8.97 -7.63
CA GLU A 35 -27.81 8.09 -6.53
C GLU A 35 -27.50 6.67 -7.03
N LEU A 36 -26.47 6.06 -6.47
CA LEU A 36 -26.15 4.66 -6.70
C LEU A 36 -27.01 3.80 -5.77
N HIS A 37 -27.65 2.78 -6.34
CA HIS A 37 -28.22 1.70 -5.54
C HIS A 37 -27.12 0.72 -5.13
N THR A 38 -27.34 -0.04 -4.06
CA THR A 38 -26.29 -0.88 -3.43
C THR A 38 -25.56 -1.78 -4.42
N ARG A 39 -26.29 -2.55 -5.25
CA ARG A 39 -25.67 -3.43 -6.26
C ARG A 39 -24.81 -2.70 -7.30
N GLN A 40 -25.20 -1.48 -7.68
CA GLN A 40 -24.43 -0.65 -8.60
C GLN A 40 -23.14 -0.19 -7.91
N ALA A 41 -23.26 0.29 -6.67
CA ALA A 41 -22.10 0.75 -5.91
C ALA A 41 -21.05 -0.35 -5.78
N THR A 42 -21.46 -1.58 -5.48
CA THR A 42 -20.56 -2.72 -5.18
C THR A 42 -19.96 -3.42 -6.39
N ASN A 43 -20.33 -3.04 -7.62
CA ASN A 43 -19.77 -3.72 -8.81
C ASN A 43 -19.28 -2.73 -9.86
N ILE A 44 -19.45 -1.42 -9.67
CA ILE A 44 -19.21 -0.42 -10.73
C ILE A 44 -17.78 -0.48 -11.29
N LEU A 45 -16.77 -0.76 -10.46
CA LEU A 45 -15.38 -0.86 -10.93
C LEU A 45 -15.17 -2.09 -11.82
N THR A 46 -15.80 -3.21 -11.44
CA THR A 46 -15.73 -4.49 -12.15
C THR A 46 -16.58 -4.47 -13.42
N ASP A 47 -17.83 -4.01 -13.32
CA ASP A 47 -18.79 -3.92 -14.43
C ASP A 47 -18.26 -3.02 -15.56
N GLU A 48 -17.62 -1.90 -15.19
CA GLU A 48 -17.06 -0.94 -16.16
C GLU A 48 -15.60 -1.22 -16.53
N CYS A 49 -15.01 -2.33 -16.05
CA CYS A 49 -13.62 -2.72 -16.31
C CYS A 49 -12.63 -1.56 -16.11
N VAL A 50 -12.82 -0.78 -15.04
CA VAL A 50 -12.03 0.42 -14.80
C VAL A 50 -10.54 0.02 -14.70
N PRO A 51 -9.63 0.64 -15.47
CA PRO A 51 -8.21 0.28 -15.42
C PRO A 51 -7.57 0.60 -14.08
N HIS A 52 -6.86 -0.36 -13.49
CA HIS A 52 -6.15 -0.20 -12.22
C HIS A 52 -4.77 -0.85 -12.28
N THR A 53 -3.79 -0.22 -11.63
CA THR A 53 -2.42 -0.75 -11.56
C THR A 53 -1.99 -0.91 -10.12
N TYR A 54 -1.56 -2.13 -9.78
CA TYR A 54 -0.97 -2.45 -8.50
C TYR A 54 0.55 -2.23 -8.53
N CYS A 55 1.04 -1.46 -7.56
CA CYS A 55 2.41 -0.96 -7.54
C CYS A 55 3.31 -1.80 -6.62
N TRP A 56 3.33 -3.12 -6.87
CA TRP A 56 4.24 -4.07 -6.22
C TRP A 56 5.08 -4.82 -7.25
N SER A 57 6.19 -5.41 -6.81
CA SER A 57 7.00 -6.28 -7.65
C SER A 57 6.30 -7.61 -7.98
N PRO A 58 6.20 -8.02 -9.26
CA PRO A 58 5.71 -9.35 -9.62
C PRO A 58 6.49 -10.50 -8.99
N SER A 59 7.76 -10.28 -8.59
CA SER A 59 8.57 -11.26 -7.86
C SER A 59 8.12 -11.46 -6.40
N LEU A 60 7.40 -10.49 -5.82
CA LEU A 60 6.80 -10.61 -4.49
C LEU A 60 5.46 -11.35 -4.58
N VAL A 61 4.57 -10.87 -5.45
CA VAL A 61 3.28 -11.50 -5.75
C VAL A 61 3.06 -11.41 -7.25
N ALA A 62 3.01 -12.57 -7.91
CA ALA A 62 2.69 -12.65 -9.32
C ALA A 62 1.23 -12.22 -9.57
N LYS A 63 0.97 -11.61 -10.73
CA LYS A 63 -0.39 -11.27 -11.16
C LYS A 63 -1.26 -12.55 -11.21
N PRO A 64 -2.39 -12.59 -10.50
CA PRO A 64 -3.31 -13.73 -10.58
C PRO A 64 -3.83 -13.94 -12.01
N SER A 65 -3.96 -15.20 -12.42
CA SER A 65 -4.37 -15.58 -13.78
C SER A 65 -5.84 -15.27 -14.08
N ASP A 66 -6.66 -15.08 -13.04
CA ASP A 66 -8.08 -14.77 -13.10
C ASP A 66 -8.38 -13.27 -13.15
N TRP A 67 -7.34 -12.41 -13.18
CA TRP A 67 -7.53 -10.96 -13.34
C TRP A 67 -7.77 -10.55 -14.79
N GLY A 68 -8.63 -9.55 -14.96
CA GLY A 68 -8.93 -8.96 -16.27
C GLY A 68 -7.72 -8.26 -16.90
N ALA A 69 -7.77 -8.08 -18.22
CA ALA A 69 -6.71 -7.40 -18.98
C ALA A 69 -6.55 -5.91 -18.61
N HIS A 70 -7.54 -5.31 -17.95
CA HIS A 70 -7.51 -3.92 -17.49
C HIS A 70 -6.78 -3.72 -16.14
N ILE A 71 -6.36 -4.81 -15.48
CA ILE A 71 -5.66 -4.77 -14.20
C ILE A 71 -4.20 -5.13 -14.40
N ASP A 72 -3.27 -4.26 -14.03
CA ASP A 72 -1.83 -4.51 -14.20
C ASP A 72 -1.04 -4.49 -12.90
N VAL A 73 0.16 -5.08 -12.93
CA VAL A 73 1.15 -5.03 -11.85
C VAL A 73 2.42 -4.42 -12.42
N SER A 74 2.80 -3.22 -11.97
CA SER A 74 3.85 -2.41 -12.61
C SER A 74 5.23 -2.53 -11.97
N GLY A 75 5.33 -3.08 -10.75
CA GLY A 75 6.54 -2.99 -9.94
C GLY A 75 6.41 -1.96 -8.81
N PHE A 76 7.42 -1.90 -7.94
CA PHE A 76 7.47 -0.88 -6.89
C PHE A 76 7.78 0.49 -7.46
N PHE A 77 7.14 1.51 -6.89
CA PHE A 77 7.49 2.90 -7.15
C PHE A 77 8.60 3.31 -6.19
N PHE A 78 9.81 3.47 -6.72
CA PHE A 78 10.94 3.97 -5.96
C PHE A 78 11.04 5.48 -6.14
N LEU A 79 10.91 6.21 -5.05
CA LEU A 79 11.26 7.62 -5.02
C LEU A 79 12.78 7.72 -4.84
N ASN A 80 13.45 8.57 -5.61
CA ASN A 80 14.89 8.80 -5.48
C ASN A 80 15.21 9.68 -4.26
N LEU A 81 14.82 9.23 -3.06
CA LEU A 81 15.05 9.93 -1.80
C LEU A 81 16.47 9.72 -1.26
N GLY A 82 17.13 8.63 -1.67
CA GLY A 82 18.50 8.33 -1.22
C GLY A 82 19.50 9.42 -1.59
N THR A 83 19.28 10.14 -2.70
CA THR A 83 20.15 11.25 -3.13
C THR A 83 19.96 12.53 -2.32
N ALA A 84 18.85 12.67 -1.59
CA ALA A 84 18.56 13.87 -0.80
C ALA A 84 19.17 13.82 0.60
N TYR A 85 19.57 12.63 1.08
CA TYR A 85 20.14 12.44 2.41
C TYR A 85 21.67 12.48 2.36
N THR A 86 22.24 13.69 2.39
CA THR A 86 23.68 13.92 2.17
C THR A 86 24.49 14.17 3.44
N ASN A 87 23.84 14.39 4.58
CA ASN A 87 24.52 14.72 5.85
C ASN A 87 23.98 13.86 7.00
N PRO A 88 24.32 12.57 7.06
CA PRO A 88 23.94 11.70 8.17
C PRO A 88 24.62 12.12 9.49
N PRO A 89 23.94 11.94 10.64
CA PRO A 89 24.54 12.13 11.96
C PRO A 89 25.78 11.24 12.17
N LYS A 90 26.80 11.79 12.84
CA LYS A 90 28.09 11.12 13.07
C LYS A 90 27.96 9.84 13.90
N ASP A 91 27.11 9.86 14.92
CA ASP A 91 26.82 8.71 15.79
C ASP A 91 26.22 7.52 15.01
N LEU A 92 25.37 7.80 14.01
CA LEU A 92 24.85 6.76 13.12
C LEU A 92 25.95 6.14 12.25
N LEU A 93 26.85 6.96 11.70
CA LEU A 93 27.99 6.47 10.91
C LEU A 93 28.95 5.63 11.75
N GLU A 94 29.24 6.07 12.98
CA GLU A 94 30.05 5.32 13.94
C GLU A 94 29.39 3.99 14.32
N PHE A 95 28.08 3.98 14.60
CA PHE A 95 27.31 2.75 14.88
C PHE A 95 27.35 1.76 13.70
N LEU A 96 27.12 2.26 12.48
CA LEU A 96 27.15 1.44 11.27
C LEU A 96 28.57 1.04 10.87
N CYS A 97 29.62 1.58 11.50
CA CYS A 97 31.02 1.42 11.08
C CYS A 97 31.21 1.79 9.60
N ILE A 98 30.62 2.91 9.17
CA ILE A 98 30.70 3.42 7.80
C ILE A 98 31.53 4.72 7.78
N ASN A 99 32.48 4.80 6.87
CA ASN A 99 33.21 6.04 6.56
C ASN A 99 32.31 7.02 5.79
N ASN A 100 32.69 8.30 5.74
CA ASN A 100 31.97 9.32 4.97
C ASN A 100 31.87 9.03 3.46
N ASP A 101 32.70 8.12 2.92
CA ASP A 101 32.67 7.67 1.53
C ASP A 101 31.77 6.43 1.30
N GLY A 102 31.08 5.95 2.34
CA GLY A 102 30.22 4.76 2.29
C GLY A 102 30.95 3.43 2.48
N SER A 103 32.27 3.44 2.67
CA SER A 103 33.04 2.20 2.90
C SER A 103 32.89 1.70 4.35
N TYR A 104 32.85 0.37 4.50
CA TYR A 104 32.70 -0.28 5.79
C TYR A 104 34.07 -0.41 6.48
N THR A 105 34.16 0.01 7.74
CA THR A 105 35.43 0.14 8.48
C THR A 105 35.79 -1.09 9.31
N ASN A 106 34.84 -1.98 9.59
CA ASN A 106 35.07 -3.09 10.51
C ASN A 106 34.47 -4.42 10.04
N SER A 107 35.21 -5.13 9.18
CA SER A 107 34.82 -6.46 8.65
C SER A 107 34.66 -7.58 9.70
N LYS A 108 34.94 -7.33 10.99
CA LYS A 108 34.77 -8.30 12.07
C LYS A 108 33.42 -8.20 12.79
N LEU A 109 32.65 -7.14 12.57
CA LEU A 109 31.31 -7.00 13.14
C LEU A 109 30.26 -7.64 12.24
N PRO A 110 29.18 -8.22 12.81
CA PRO A 110 28.05 -8.68 12.01
C PRO A 110 27.38 -7.48 11.31
N PRO A 111 26.83 -7.67 10.10
CA PRO A 111 26.07 -6.62 9.42
C PRO A 111 24.93 -6.07 10.31
N PRO A 112 24.72 -4.75 10.34
CA PRO A 112 23.67 -4.14 11.16
C PRO A 112 22.29 -4.59 10.69
N ILE A 113 21.36 -4.74 11.64
CA ILE A 113 19.96 -5.08 11.37
C ILE A 113 19.11 -3.83 11.61
N TYR A 114 18.33 -3.43 10.61
CA TYR A 114 17.30 -2.42 10.77
C TYR A 114 16.02 -3.05 11.31
N VAL A 115 15.50 -2.52 12.42
CA VAL A 115 14.19 -2.91 12.99
C VAL A 115 13.31 -1.67 13.04
N GLY A 116 12.19 -1.71 12.32
CA GLY A 116 11.22 -0.62 12.28
C GLY A 116 9.83 -1.16 12.01
N PHE A 117 8.87 -0.86 12.89
CA PHE A 117 7.48 -1.29 12.78
C PHE A 117 6.54 -0.19 12.25
N GLY A 118 7.11 0.98 11.93
CA GLY A 118 6.33 2.18 11.63
C GLY A 118 5.67 2.76 12.87
N SER A 119 4.73 3.69 12.66
CA SER A 119 3.93 4.24 13.76
C SER A 119 2.90 3.20 14.21
N ILE A 120 3.08 2.70 15.43
CA ILE A 120 2.13 1.81 16.09
C ILE A 120 1.76 2.41 17.45
N THR A 121 0.46 2.46 17.76
CA THR A 121 0.03 2.76 19.13
C THR A 121 0.16 1.50 19.95
N GLY A 122 1.19 1.43 20.79
CA GLY A 122 1.36 0.33 21.73
C GLY A 122 0.39 0.44 22.91
N HIS A 123 -0.18 -0.69 23.33
CA HIS A 123 -0.68 -0.85 24.70
C HIS A 123 0.49 -1.33 25.56
N ASP A 124 0.64 -0.82 26.79
CA ASP A 124 1.66 -1.29 27.74
C ASP A 124 1.53 -2.81 27.91
N SER A 125 2.57 -3.57 27.53
CA SER A 125 2.59 -5.04 27.65
C SER A 125 2.71 -5.53 29.11
N ARG A 126 2.83 -4.61 30.08
CA ARG A 126 2.87 -4.88 31.53
C ARG A 126 1.54 -4.58 32.24
N ARG A 127 0.44 -4.39 31.53
CA ARG A 127 -0.92 -4.28 32.09
C ARG A 127 -1.87 -5.28 31.46
#